data_AF-A0AAT9HL47-F1
#
_entry.id   AF-A0AAT9HL47-F1
#
_cell.length_a   1.000
_cell.length_b   1.000
_cell.length_c   1.000
_cell.angle_alpha   90.00
_cell.angle_beta   90.00
_cell.angle_gamma   90.00
#
_symmetry.space_group_name_H-M   'P 1'
#
loop_
_entity.id
_entity.type
_entity.pdbx_description
1 polymer ?
#
loop_
_entity_poly.entity_id
_entity_poly.type
_entity_poly.pdbx_seq_one_letter_code
_entity_poly.pdbx_strand_id
1 'polypeptide(L)'
;MVGGLLCSTIGMERLRAAVAQARGRLPRDNGHLAMLENSYSYLWQFTPDMLKAIEFTGGTGAEALMEAVTILKKLNADGAQVPDGAPTDFVPAKWAGYLEQAAKDRDVTAYRHFWELTVLLSLRDGLRSGDVYVPSSRRYADPASYLFTPAEWEGQREQFCQLVGKPADARLALEACKEELAVPRWATWRRCWTTGRRVPGRCGRRRAGS
;
A
#
# COMPACT_ATOMS: atom_id res chain seq x y z
N MET A 1 0.34 -11.75 30.64
CA MET A 1 1.54 -12.59 30.45
C MET A 1 1.07 -13.96 29.94
N VAL A 2 0.87 -14.11 28.63
CA VAL A 2 0.14 -15.27 28.04
C VAL A 2 1.06 -16.48 27.83
N GLY A 3 2.37 -16.27 27.63
CA GLY A 3 3.33 -17.34 27.35
C GLY A 3 3.55 -18.34 28.49
N GLY A 4 3.62 -17.88 29.75
CA GLY A 4 3.88 -18.75 30.90
C GLY A 4 2.72 -19.72 31.22
N LEU A 5 1.49 -19.28 30.98
CA LEU A 5 0.29 -20.12 31.12
C LEU A 5 0.29 -21.22 30.04
N LEU A 6 0.53 -20.87 28.78
CA LEU A 6 0.59 -21.86 27.69
C LEU A 6 1.65 -22.95 27.94
N CYS A 7 2.85 -22.57 28.39
CA CYS A 7 3.92 -23.53 28.66
C CYS A 7 3.63 -24.45 29.86
N SER A 8 2.94 -23.95 30.89
CA SER A 8 2.55 -24.75 32.06
C SER A 8 1.34 -25.65 31.83
N THR A 9 0.42 -25.27 30.93
CA THR A 9 -0.79 -26.08 30.65
C THR A 9 -0.58 -27.13 29.55
N ILE A 10 0.20 -26.82 28.51
CA ILE A 10 0.41 -27.69 27.35
C ILE A 10 1.69 -28.53 27.48
N GLY A 11 2.68 -28.04 28.23
CA GLY A 11 4.00 -28.65 28.39
C GLY A 11 4.94 -28.34 27.22
N MET A 12 6.21 -28.07 27.55
CA MET A 12 7.23 -27.63 26.57
C MET A 12 7.50 -28.66 25.47
N GLU A 13 7.36 -29.95 25.76
CA GLU A 13 7.52 -31.04 24.79
C GLU A 13 6.46 -30.99 23.68
N ARG A 14 5.17 -30.87 24.05
CA ARG A 14 4.08 -30.77 23.09
C ARG A 14 4.18 -29.47 22.28
N LEU A 15 4.62 -28.38 22.90
CA LEU A 15 4.87 -27.11 22.21
C LEU A 15 5.99 -27.24 21.18
N ARG A 16 7.10 -27.91 21.53
CA ARG A 16 8.20 -28.20 20.59
C ARG A 16 7.78 -29.13 19.46
N ALA A 17 7.04 -30.20 19.76
CA ALA A 17 6.51 -31.10 18.75
C ALA A 17 5.53 -30.38 17.80
N ALA A 18 4.67 -29.51 18.32
CA ALA A 18 3.75 -28.71 17.50
C ALA A 18 4.48 -27.67 16.64
N VAL A 19 5.55 -27.05 17.15
CA VAL A 19 6.40 -26.13 16.36
C VAL A 19 7.21 -26.89 15.31
N ALA A 20 7.67 -28.11 15.60
CA ALA A 20 8.36 -28.96 14.64
C ALA A 20 7.43 -29.48 13.51
N GLN A 21 6.14 -29.68 13.82
CA GLN A 21 5.10 -30.02 12.85
C GLN A 21 4.47 -28.78 12.20
N ALA A 22 4.74 -27.58 12.71
CA ALA A 22 4.23 -26.35 12.12
C ALA A 22 4.84 -26.22 10.73
N ARG A 23 3.97 -26.08 9.72
CA ARG A 23 4.40 -25.76 8.37
C ARG A 23 5.32 -24.54 8.43
N GLY A 24 6.39 -24.55 7.63
CA GLY A 24 7.36 -23.47 7.58
C GLY A 24 6.67 -22.11 7.50
N ARG A 25 7.30 -21.07 8.08
CA ARG A 25 6.73 -19.72 8.04
C ARG A 25 6.35 -19.39 6.59
N LEU A 26 5.06 -19.10 6.39
CA LEU A 26 4.59 -18.64 5.09
C LEU A 26 5.40 -17.40 4.68
N PRO A 27 5.61 -17.18 3.37
CA PRO A 27 6.27 -15.97 2.90
C PRO A 27 5.51 -14.72 3.39
N ARG A 28 6.15 -13.55 3.34
CA ARG A 28 5.60 -12.30 3.90
C ARG A 28 4.22 -11.91 3.36
N ASP A 29 3.83 -12.48 2.23
CA ASP A 29 2.53 -12.31 1.57
C ASP A 29 1.49 -13.39 1.93
N ASN A 30 1.78 -14.25 2.91
CA ASN A 30 0.99 -15.44 3.29
C ASN A 30 0.79 -16.46 2.14
N GLY A 31 1.64 -16.45 1.11
CA GLY A 31 1.51 -17.32 -0.06
C GLY A 31 0.48 -16.86 -1.09
N HIS A 32 -0.06 -15.64 -0.96
CA HIS A 32 -1.09 -15.15 -1.86
C HIS A 32 -0.64 -15.06 -3.32
N LEU A 33 0.62 -14.66 -3.59
CA LEU A 33 1.09 -14.54 -4.97
C LEU A 33 1.22 -15.92 -5.63
N ALA A 34 1.74 -16.91 -4.91
CA ALA A 34 1.80 -18.29 -5.37
C ALA A 34 0.40 -18.90 -5.60
N MET A 35 -0.58 -18.55 -4.76
CA MET A 35 -1.97 -18.97 -5.01
C MET A 35 -2.54 -18.31 -6.28
N LEU A 36 -2.18 -17.05 -6.55
CA LEU A 36 -2.62 -16.32 -7.73
C LEU A 36 -2.02 -16.90 -9.02
N GLU A 37 -0.78 -17.41 -8.95
CA GLU A 37 -0.12 -18.12 -10.04
C GLU A 37 -0.95 -19.31 -10.54
N ASN A 38 -1.63 -20.05 -9.66
CA ASN A 38 -2.52 -21.14 -10.07
C ASN A 38 -3.70 -20.67 -10.95
N SER A 39 -4.06 -19.38 -10.85
CA SER A 39 -5.11 -18.75 -11.66
C SER A 39 -4.56 -17.94 -12.83
N TYR A 40 -3.25 -18.02 -13.09
CA TYR A 40 -2.56 -17.26 -14.14
C TYR A 40 -3.22 -17.43 -15.50
N SER A 41 -3.50 -18.66 -15.91
CA SER A 41 -4.12 -18.97 -17.21
C SER A 41 -5.49 -18.30 -17.38
N TYR A 42 -6.29 -18.23 -16.32
CA TYR A 42 -7.57 -17.55 -16.33
C TYR A 42 -7.42 -16.02 -16.44
N LEU A 43 -6.46 -15.44 -15.71
CA LEU A 43 -6.18 -14.00 -15.77
C LEU A 43 -5.74 -13.57 -17.19
N TRP A 44 -4.95 -14.39 -17.88
CA TRP A 44 -4.47 -14.06 -19.23
C TRP A 44 -5.46 -14.25 -20.35
N GLN A 45 -6.64 -14.83 -20.09
CA GLN A 45 -7.71 -14.87 -21.09
C GLN A 45 -8.28 -13.47 -21.39
N PHE A 46 -8.29 -12.56 -20.42
CA PHE A 46 -8.90 -11.23 -20.57
C PHE A 46 -7.90 -10.08 -20.43
N THR A 47 -6.78 -10.29 -19.75
CA THR A 47 -5.83 -9.22 -19.47
C THR A 47 -5.27 -8.54 -20.72
N PRO A 48 -4.89 -9.26 -21.80
CA PRO A 48 -4.40 -8.62 -23.03
C PRO A 48 -5.40 -7.65 -23.64
N ASP A 49 -6.68 -8.05 -23.71
CA ASP A 49 -7.74 -7.22 -24.27
C ASP A 49 -8.07 -6.03 -23.36
N MET A 50 -8.08 -6.24 -22.04
CA MET A 50 -8.23 -5.16 -21.06
C MET A 50 -7.12 -4.11 -21.20
N LEU A 51 -5.86 -4.54 -21.31
CA LEU A 51 -4.72 -3.62 -21.45
C LEU A 51 -4.74 -2.86 -22.78
N LYS A 52 -5.30 -3.45 -23.85
CA LYS A 52 -5.49 -2.76 -25.14
C LYS A 52 -6.63 -1.76 -25.09
N ALA A 53 -7.74 -2.11 -24.44
CA ALA A 53 -8.95 -1.30 -24.39
C ALA A 53 -8.83 -0.09 -23.44
N ILE A 54 -7.95 -0.17 -22.43
CA ILE A 54 -7.82 0.86 -21.40
C ILE A 54 -6.50 1.61 -21.53
N GLU A 55 -6.61 2.93 -21.59
CA GLU A 55 -5.49 3.86 -21.52
C GLU A 55 -5.21 4.21 -20.06
N PHE A 56 -4.10 3.68 -19.54
CA PHE A 56 -3.61 3.99 -18.20
C PHE A 56 -2.61 5.14 -18.29
N THR A 57 -2.67 6.04 -17.32
CA THR A 57 -1.74 7.15 -17.16
C THR A 57 -1.23 7.17 -15.72
N GLY A 58 0.09 7.30 -15.57
CA GLY A 58 0.74 7.37 -14.26
C GLY A 58 0.82 8.82 -13.76
N GLY A 59 0.60 9.00 -12.46
CA GLY A 59 0.96 10.21 -11.72
C GLY A 59 2.45 10.22 -11.35
N THR A 60 2.83 11.18 -10.49
CA THR A 60 4.20 11.33 -10.01
C THR A 60 4.65 10.07 -9.24
N GLY A 61 5.70 9.40 -9.71
CA GLY A 61 6.24 8.19 -9.09
C GLY A 61 5.71 6.86 -9.65
N ALA A 62 4.74 6.88 -10.58
CA ALA A 62 4.25 5.67 -11.25
C ALA A 62 4.99 5.35 -12.57
N GLU A 63 6.08 6.06 -12.87
CA GLU A 63 6.82 5.96 -14.15
C GLU A 63 7.33 4.54 -14.42
N ALA A 64 8.00 3.91 -13.45
CA ALA A 64 8.50 2.54 -13.56
C ALA A 64 7.38 1.52 -13.80
N LEU A 65 6.19 1.75 -13.20
CA LEU A 65 5.02 0.91 -13.43
C LEU A 65 4.45 1.10 -14.84
N MET A 66 4.39 2.34 -15.34
CA MET A 66 3.91 2.62 -16.69
C MET A 66 4.83 2.07 -17.78
N GLU A 67 6.14 2.09 -17.53
CA GLU A 67 7.12 1.38 -18.37
C GLU A 67 6.86 -0.12 -18.36
N ALA A 68 6.66 -0.72 -17.17
CA ALA A 68 6.33 -2.14 -17.03
C ALA A 68 5.04 -2.52 -17.76
N VAL A 69 4.00 -1.69 -17.69
CA VAL A 69 2.74 -1.89 -18.44
C VAL A 69 3.00 -1.85 -19.94
N THR A 70 3.87 -0.96 -20.42
CA THR A 70 4.24 -0.87 -21.84
C THR A 70 4.97 -2.12 -22.30
N ILE A 71 5.92 -2.62 -21.51
CA ILE A 71 6.60 -3.90 -21.76
C ILE A 71 5.57 -5.03 -21.77
N LEU A 72 4.68 -5.10 -20.78
CA LEU A 72 3.65 -6.12 -20.69
C LEU A 72 2.72 -6.15 -21.91
N LYS A 73 2.33 -4.98 -22.44
CA LYS A 73 1.54 -4.90 -23.68
C LYS A 73 2.28 -5.52 -24.88
N LYS A 74 3.60 -5.31 -24.98
CA LYS A 74 4.44 -5.93 -26.02
C LYS A 74 4.56 -7.44 -25.82
N LEU A 75 4.81 -7.90 -24.59
CA LEU A 75 4.88 -9.33 -24.26
C LEU A 75 3.60 -10.09 -24.61
N ASN A 76 2.44 -9.46 -24.40
CA ASN A 76 1.14 -10.02 -24.76
C ASN A 76 0.91 -10.09 -26.28
N ALA A 77 1.59 -9.26 -27.07
CA ALA A 77 1.49 -9.28 -28.52
C ALA A 77 2.47 -10.30 -29.14
N ASP A 78 3.71 -10.32 -28.66
CA ASP A 78 4.80 -11.08 -29.27
C ASP A 78 4.99 -12.47 -28.66
N GLY A 79 4.38 -12.74 -27.49
CA GLY A 79 4.59 -13.97 -26.72
C GLY A 79 5.99 -14.12 -26.15
N ALA A 80 6.83 -13.07 -26.25
CA ALA A 80 8.25 -13.07 -25.91
C ALA A 80 8.50 -13.18 -24.38
N GLN A 81 9.77 -13.37 -24.02
CA GLN A 81 10.22 -13.36 -22.62
C GLN A 81 10.39 -11.93 -22.10
N VAL A 82 10.34 -11.78 -20.77
CA VAL A 82 10.61 -10.50 -20.10
C VAL A 82 12.03 -10.05 -20.44
N PRO A 83 12.26 -8.80 -20.93
CA PRO A 83 13.58 -8.32 -21.27
C PRO A 83 14.53 -8.26 -20.07
N ASP A 84 15.82 -8.52 -20.31
CA ASP A 84 16.87 -8.28 -19.32
C ASP A 84 16.92 -6.79 -18.98
N GLY A 85 16.58 -6.43 -17.74
CA GLY A 85 16.48 -5.04 -17.29
C GLY A 85 15.05 -4.49 -17.18
N ALA A 86 14.03 -5.35 -17.27
CA ALA A 86 12.67 -4.93 -16.96
C ALA A 86 12.58 -4.30 -15.54
N PRO A 87 11.84 -3.19 -15.38
CA PRO A 87 11.74 -2.51 -14.10
C PRO A 87 11.13 -3.43 -13.04
N THR A 88 11.67 -3.35 -11.83
CA THR A 88 11.14 -4.05 -10.64
C THR A 88 10.95 -3.12 -9.45
N ASP A 89 11.26 -1.83 -9.59
CA ASP A 89 11.20 -0.83 -8.51
C ASP A 89 9.78 -0.60 -7.98
N PHE A 90 8.77 -0.81 -8.82
CA PHE A 90 7.37 -0.71 -8.41
C PHE A 90 6.90 -1.93 -7.61
N VAL A 91 7.67 -3.03 -7.58
CA VAL A 91 7.26 -4.29 -6.95
C VAL A 91 7.33 -4.16 -5.42
N PRO A 92 6.23 -4.39 -4.69
CA PRO A 92 6.24 -4.38 -3.24
C PRO A 92 7.27 -5.38 -2.68
N ALA A 93 8.01 -4.98 -1.63
CA ALA A 93 9.04 -5.81 -0.99
C ALA A 93 8.55 -7.19 -0.49
N LYS A 94 7.24 -7.34 -0.25
CA LYS A 94 6.60 -8.62 0.08
C LYS A 94 6.66 -9.64 -1.06
N TRP A 95 6.77 -9.19 -2.31
CA TRP A 95 6.74 -10.02 -3.53
C TRP A 95 8.09 -10.10 -4.25
N ALA A 96 9.01 -9.15 -4.01
CA ALA A 96 10.35 -9.16 -4.58
C ALA A 96 11.08 -10.51 -4.40
N GLY A 97 10.88 -11.18 -3.26
CA GLY A 97 11.48 -12.50 -2.99
C GLY A 97 11.07 -13.60 -3.98
N TYR A 98 9.89 -13.54 -4.60
CA TYR A 98 9.46 -14.49 -5.62
C TYR A 98 10.25 -14.32 -6.92
N LEU A 99 10.45 -13.06 -7.35
CA LEU A 99 11.24 -12.73 -8.54
C LEU A 99 12.71 -13.09 -8.33
N GLU A 100 13.27 -12.77 -7.18
CA GLU A 100 14.64 -13.13 -6.82
C GLU A 100 14.85 -14.64 -6.81
N GLN A 101 13.89 -15.40 -6.28
CA GLN A 101 13.96 -16.86 -6.23
C GLN A 101 13.87 -17.47 -7.64
N ALA A 102 12.90 -17.05 -8.44
CA ALA A 102 12.76 -17.51 -9.83
C ALA A 102 14.01 -17.19 -10.67
N ALA A 103 14.62 -16.02 -10.46
CA ALA A 103 15.88 -15.65 -11.10
C ALA A 103 17.06 -16.54 -10.65
N LYS A 104 17.16 -16.88 -9.36
CA LYS A 104 18.19 -17.80 -8.82
C LYS A 104 18.04 -19.20 -9.39
N ASP A 105 16.80 -19.68 -9.49
CA ASP A 105 16.49 -21.01 -10.01
C ASP A 105 16.58 -21.08 -11.54
N ARG A 106 16.82 -19.93 -12.21
CA ARG A 106 16.84 -19.76 -13.66
C ARG A 106 15.55 -20.24 -14.34
N ASP A 107 14.43 -20.16 -13.62
CA ASP A 107 13.11 -20.48 -14.15
C ASP A 107 12.53 -19.26 -14.84
N VAL A 108 12.73 -19.20 -16.15
CA VAL A 108 12.30 -18.07 -16.98
C VAL A 108 10.77 -17.97 -17.08
N THR A 109 10.07 -19.11 -17.02
CA THR A 109 8.61 -19.14 -17.09
C THR A 109 8.00 -18.64 -15.79
N ALA A 110 8.49 -19.14 -14.65
CA ALA A 110 8.02 -18.67 -13.34
C ALA A 110 8.36 -17.18 -13.14
N TYR A 111 9.57 -16.75 -13.54
CA TYR A 111 9.95 -15.34 -13.46
C TYR A 111 8.99 -14.45 -14.26
N ARG A 112 8.67 -14.85 -15.50
CA ARG A 112 7.67 -14.16 -16.32
C ARG A 112 6.32 -14.09 -15.61
N HIS A 113 5.81 -15.22 -15.13
CA HIS A 113 4.49 -15.26 -14.48
C HIS A 113 4.42 -14.33 -13.28
N PHE A 114 5.41 -14.40 -12.38
CA PHE A 114 5.45 -13.53 -11.21
C PHE A 114 5.60 -12.07 -11.60
N TRP A 115 6.45 -11.75 -12.58
CA TRP A 115 6.65 -10.38 -13.02
C TRP A 115 5.35 -9.79 -13.57
N GLU A 116 4.68 -10.48 -14.49
CA GLU A 116 3.43 -9.99 -15.06
C GLU A 116 2.31 -9.88 -14.00
N LEU A 117 2.21 -10.82 -13.06
CA LEU A 117 1.26 -10.73 -11.94
C LEU A 117 1.56 -9.51 -11.04
N THR A 118 2.84 -9.23 -10.75
CA THR A 118 3.21 -8.06 -9.96
C THR A 118 2.87 -6.76 -10.68
N VAL A 119 2.99 -6.69 -12.01
CA VAL A 119 2.54 -5.54 -12.81
C VAL A 119 1.03 -5.34 -12.65
N LEU A 120 0.22 -6.39 -12.82
CA LEU A 120 -1.25 -6.27 -12.69
C LEU A 120 -1.71 -5.90 -11.29
N LEU A 121 -1.08 -6.48 -10.26
CA LEU A 121 -1.40 -6.15 -8.87
C LEU A 121 -1.01 -4.71 -8.53
N SER A 122 0.16 -4.27 -8.99
CA SER A 122 0.61 -2.89 -8.79
C SER A 122 -0.25 -1.90 -9.56
N LEU A 123 -0.72 -2.26 -10.76
CA LEU A 123 -1.68 -1.46 -11.52
C LEU A 123 -3.03 -1.33 -10.77
N ARG A 124 -3.54 -2.43 -10.22
CA ARG A 124 -4.75 -2.42 -9.38
C ARG A 124 -4.57 -1.54 -8.14
N ASP A 125 -3.43 -1.65 -7.47
CA ASP A 125 -3.14 -0.86 -6.27
C ASP A 125 -2.97 0.63 -6.62
N GLY A 126 -2.30 0.94 -7.74
CA GLY A 126 -2.17 2.31 -8.27
C GLY A 126 -3.51 2.95 -8.66
N LEU A 127 -4.44 2.20 -9.24
CA LEU A 127 -5.80 2.66 -9.52
C LEU A 127 -6.61 2.94 -8.24
N ARG A 128 -6.29 2.24 -7.14
CA ARG A 128 -6.98 2.41 -5.85
C ARG A 128 -6.41 3.55 -5.03
N SER A 129 -5.10 3.78 -5.08
CA SER A 129 -4.44 4.93 -4.44
C SER A 129 -4.67 6.23 -5.23
N GLY A 130 -4.86 6.12 -6.54
CA GLY A 130 -4.92 7.27 -7.45
C GLY A 130 -3.57 7.62 -8.07
N ASP A 131 -2.51 6.83 -7.81
CA ASP A 131 -1.20 7.00 -8.46
C ASP A 131 -1.24 6.64 -9.95
N VAL A 132 -2.21 5.82 -10.35
CA VAL A 132 -2.55 5.55 -11.76
C VAL A 132 -4.01 5.92 -11.98
N TYR A 133 -4.28 6.55 -13.11
CA TYR A 133 -5.61 6.99 -13.50
C TYR A 133 -5.90 6.67 -14.96
N VAL A 134 -7.18 6.72 -15.31
CA VAL A 134 -7.73 6.48 -16.64
C VAL A 134 -8.51 7.73 -17.02
N PRO A 135 -7.99 8.59 -17.91
CA PRO A 135 -8.61 9.88 -18.24
C PRO A 135 -10.07 9.77 -18.72
N SER A 136 -10.40 8.67 -19.42
CA SER A 136 -11.76 8.39 -19.93
C SER A 136 -12.71 7.84 -18.87
N SER A 137 -12.23 7.53 -17.66
CA SER A 137 -13.03 6.94 -16.59
C SER A 137 -13.50 8.02 -15.60
N ARG A 138 -14.79 7.99 -15.24
CA ARG A 138 -15.30 8.82 -14.14
C ARG A 138 -14.85 8.34 -12.76
N ARG A 139 -14.69 7.03 -12.58
CA ARG A 139 -14.35 6.43 -11.27
C ARG A 139 -12.85 6.48 -10.99
N TYR A 140 -12.05 6.32 -12.04
CA TYR A 140 -10.59 6.31 -11.95
C TYR A 140 -10.00 7.50 -12.70
N ALA A 141 -10.69 8.65 -12.70
CA ALA A 141 -10.17 9.90 -13.26
C ALA A 141 -8.93 10.35 -12.49
N ASP A 142 -8.17 11.27 -13.07
CA ASP A 142 -7.05 11.93 -12.40
C ASP A 142 -7.52 12.58 -11.09
N PRO A 143 -7.02 12.13 -9.91
CA PRO A 143 -7.37 12.74 -8.63
C PRO A 143 -6.98 14.23 -8.56
N ALA A 144 -5.90 14.63 -9.23
CA ALA A 144 -5.44 16.01 -9.22
C ALA A 144 -6.40 16.95 -9.97
N SER A 145 -7.18 16.44 -10.92
CA SER A 145 -8.19 17.23 -11.64
C SER A 145 -9.33 17.74 -10.74
N TYR A 146 -9.51 17.15 -9.56
CA TYR A 146 -10.50 17.61 -8.57
C TYR A 146 -9.93 18.63 -7.57
N LEU A 147 -8.63 18.92 -7.64
CA LEU A 147 -7.95 19.86 -6.74
C LEU A 147 -7.83 21.23 -7.42
N PHE A 148 -7.79 22.28 -6.61
CA PHE A 148 -7.45 23.60 -7.12
C PHE A 148 -6.01 23.60 -7.65
N THR A 149 -5.82 24.24 -8.80
CA THR A 149 -4.47 24.53 -9.28
C THR A 149 -3.77 25.48 -8.30
N PRO A 150 -2.42 25.49 -8.25
CA PRO A 150 -1.69 26.41 -7.37
C PRO A 150 -2.09 27.89 -7.54
N ALA A 151 -2.44 28.29 -8.76
CA ALA A 151 -2.88 29.64 -9.07
C ALA A 151 -4.28 29.95 -8.50
N GLU A 152 -5.24 29.04 -8.66
CA GLU A 152 -6.58 29.19 -8.10
C GLU A 152 -6.56 29.15 -6.56
N TRP A 153 -5.71 28.28 -6.00
CA TRP A 153 -5.53 28.16 -4.57
C TRP A 153 -5.02 29.46 -3.95
N GLU A 154 -4.07 30.15 -4.58
CA GLU A 154 -3.49 31.37 -4.04
C GLU A 154 -4.54 32.48 -3.80
N GLY A 155 -5.54 32.59 -4.69
CA GLY A 155 -6.64 33.53 -4.53
C GLY A 155 -7.65 33.18 -3.43
N GLN A 156 -7.77 31.89 -3.07
CA GLN A 156 -8.72 31.40 -2.05
C GLN A 156 -8.07 31.13 -0.70
N ARG A 157 -6.73 31.04 -0.65
CA ARG A 157 -5.94 30.62 0.50
C ARG A 157 -6.29 31.38 1.77
N GLU A 158 -6.38 32.70 1.69
CA GLU A 158 -6.64 33.54 2.86
C GLU A 158 -8.04 33.30 3.45
N GLN A 159 -9.08 33.28 2.60
CA GLN A 159 -10.46 33.03 3.02
C GLN A 159 -10.62 31.63 3.62
N PHE A 160 -9.99 30.62 3.00
CA PHE A 160 -10.01 29.25 3.52
C PHE A 160 -9.33 29.16 4.89
N CYS A 161 -8.14 29.76 5.03
CA CYS A 161 -7.39 29.82 6.29
C CYS A 161 -8.20 30.48 7.42
N GLN A 162 -8.89 31.59 7.11
CA GLN A 162 -9.82 32.23 8.06
C GLN A 162 -10.96 31.29 8.46
N LEU A 163 -11.57 30.59 7.50
CA LEU A 163 -12.66 29.63 7.77
C LEU A 163 -12.23 28.48 8.69
N VAL A 164 -11.03 27.92 8.48
CA VAL A 164 -10.50 26.81 9.31
C VAL A 164 -9.81 27.28 10.59
N GLY A 165 -9.73 28.60 10.82
CA GLY A 165 -9.06 29.19 11.99
C GLY A 165 -7.56 28.91 12.04
N LYS A 166 -6.90 28.84 10.88
CA LYS A 166 -5.44 28.65 10.76
C LYS A 166 -4.80 29.87 10.10
N PRO A 167 -3.54 30.21 10.43
CA PRO A 167 -2.85 31.32 9.77
C PRO A 167 -2.58 30.99 8.30
N ALA A 168 -2.63 32.01 7.44
CA ALA A 168 -2.37 31.87 6.00
C ALA A 168 -0.89 31.60 5.69
N ASP A 169 0.02 31.99 6.59
CA ASP A 169 1.44 31.64 6.52
C ASP A 169 1.67 30.22 7.06
N ALA A 170 2.17 29.35 6.18
CA ALA A 170 2.49 27.96 6.50
C ALA A 170 3.53 27.84 7.64
N ARG A 171 4.51 28.75 7.74
CA ARG A 171 5.52 28.69 8.81
C ARG A 171 4.90 28.93 10.17
N LEU A 172 4.05 29.95 10.28
CA LEU A 172 3.32 30.25 11.52
C LEU A 172 2.38 29.09 11.90
N ALA A 173 1.72 28.48 10.92
CA ALA A 173 0.88 27.29 11.14
C ALA A 173 1.69 26.11 11.69
N LEU A 174 2.88 25.86 11.13
CA LEU A 174 3.76 24.78 11.55
C LEU A 174 4.30 24.99 12.97
N GLU A 175 4.74 26.19 13.32
CA GLU A 175 5.19 26.49 14.69
C GLU A 175 4.05 26.34 15.70
N ALA A 176 2.85 26.85 15.40
CA ALA A 176 1.67 26.66 16.26
C ALA A 176 1.32 25.17 16.43
N CYS A 177 1.41 24.37 15.37
CA CYS A 177 1.20 22.92 15.44
C CYS A 177 2.30 22.23 16.27
N LYS A 178 3.56 22.65 16.13
CA LYS A 178 4.66 22.12 16.96
C LYS A 178 4.44 22.43 18.44
N GLU A 179 4.01 23.65 18.77
CA GLU A 179 3.65 24.02 20.14
C GLU A 179 2.48 23.20 20.67
N GLU A 180 1.40 23.03 19.89
CA GLU A 180 0.25 22.17 20.25
C GLU A 180 0.70 20.72 20.52
N LEU A 181 1.58 20.20 19.66
CA LEU A 181 2.18 18.87 19.81
C LEU A 181 3.21 18.81 20.94
N ALA A 182 3.75 19.94 21.42
CA ALA A 182 4.72 20.00 22.51
C ALA A 182 4.05 20.12 23.90
N VAL A 183 2.78 20.54 23.98
CA VAL A 183 2.01 20.62 25.23
C VAL A 183 2.05 19.27 25.98
N PRO A 184 2.25 19.20 27.32
CA PRO A 184 2.44 17.96 28.09
C PRO A 184 1.35 16.87 27.94
N ARG A 185 0.26 17.16 27.25
CA ARG A 185 -0.80 16.23 26.87
C ARG A 185 -0.26 15.01 26.11
N TRP A 186 0.75 15.17 25.24
CA TRP A 186 1.39 14.03 24.56
C TRP A 186 2.26 13.22 25.53
N ALA A 187 2.99 13.86 26.45
CA ALA A 187 3.80 13.18 27.46
C ALA A 187 2.89 12.38 28.42
N THR A 188 1.70 12.90 28.70
CA THR A 188 0.66 12.21 29.48
C THR A 188 0.08 11.02 28.71
N TRP A 189 -0.17 11.16 27.40
CA TRP A 189 -0.58 10.07 26.52
C TRP A 189 0.49 8.97 26.39
N ARG A 190 1.75 9.33 26.16
CA ARG A 190 2.90 8.41 26.12
C ARG A 190 3.07 7.67 27.44
N ARG A 191 2.91 8.37 28.56
CA ARG A 191 2.98 7.80 29.92
C ARG A 191 1.78 6.88 30.20
N CYS A 192 0.58 7.22 29.77
CA CYS A 192 -0.61 6.34 29.88
C CYS A 192 -0.53 5.09 29.00
N TRP A 193 0.06 5.21 27.81
CA TRP A 193 0.24 4.09 26.89
C TRP A 193 1.32 3.10 27.38
N THR A 194 2.39 3.61 28.02
CA THR A 194 3.47 2.79 28.59
C THR A 194 3.16 2.23 29.98
N THR A 195 2.35 2.91 30.81
CA THR A 195 2.02 2.46 32.18
C THR A 195 0.64 1.82 32.33
N GLY A 196 -0.17 1.76 31.26
CA GLY A 196 -1.49 1.11 31.26
C GLY A 196 -2.55 1.78 32.15
N ARG A 197 -2.27 2.95 32.75
CA ARG A 197 -3.25 3.70 33.56
C ARG A 197 -4.11 4.59 32.67
N ARG A 198 -5.45 4.53 32.86
CA ARG A 198 -6.39 5.48 32.26
C ARG A 198 -6.23 6.85 32.90
N VAL A 199 -6.24 7.90 32.07
CA VAL A 199 -6.35 9.30 32.51
C VAL A 199 -7.73 9.49 33.16
N PRO A 200 -7.83 9.93 34.43
CA PRO A 200 -9.09 10.39 34.99
C PRO A 200 -9.46 11.73 34.34
N GLY A 201 -10.67 11.86 33.78
CA GLY A 201 -11.24 13.17 33.48
C GLY A 201 -11.64 13.49 32.03
N ARG A 202 -11.72 12.52 31.10
CA ARG A 202 -12.46 12.76 29.83
C ARG A 202 -13.08 11.49 29.27
N CYS A 203 -14.09 10.99 29.98
CA CYS A 203 -15.12 10.14 29.39
C CYS A 203 -16.38 11.00 29.22
N GLY A 204 -16.81 11.22 27.98
CA GLY A 204 -18.17 11.62 27.63
C GLY A 204 -18.51 13.12 27.71
N ARG A 205 -18.42 13.83 26.58
CA ARG A 205 -19.53 14.72 26.21
C ARG A 205 -20.62 13.83 25.61
N ARG A 206 -21.51 13.29 26.45
CA ARG A 206 -22.86 12.93 25.99
C ARG A 206 -23.72 14.18 26.18
N ARG A 207 -24.38 14.62 25.10
CA ARG A 207 -25.53 15.51 25.19
C ARG A 207 -26.66 14.77 25.91
N ALA A 208 -27.23 15.40 26.92
CA ALA A 208 -28.60 15.23 27.42
C ALA A 208 -28.92 16.62 28.02
N GLY A 209 -29.99 17.34 27.69
CA GLY A 209 -31.32 16.87 27.37
C GLY A 209 -32.13 16.90 28.67
N SER A 210 -32.81 18.03 28.89
CA SER A 210 -33.78 18.37 29.95
C SER A 210 -33.22 18.63 31.35
#